data_AF-A0A7X7IU70-F1
#
_entry.id   AF-A0A7X7IU70-F1
#
_cell.length_a   1.000
_cell.length_b   1.000
_cell.length_c   1.000
_cell.angle_alpha   90.00
_cell.angle_beta   90.00
_cell.angle_gamma   90.00
#
_symmetry.space_group_name_H-M   'P 1'
#
loop_
_entity.id
_entity.type
_entity.pdbx_description
1 polymer ?
#
loop_
_entity_poly.entity_id
_entity_poly.type
_entity_poly.pdbx_seq_one_letter_code
_entity_poly.pdbx_strand_id
1 'polypeptide(L)'
;TFSGDSEGNVLNALIPDPSASTITTVFKSGTGSWKFTADNTYRGPTTLNSSGGSLLIDGDQTAATGNVTVNSGAALGGKGIVGGSTTVANGGKLLATLETGSPSFAADLKINGGANMDFEAVDAVTVAGTLTLVNNWTLKLGDGFKNGGSTVLFSYGTLGASPDLVPTFDVADLGFTPTGPLSLTDTGSEIVLNGVRVPPSGMSVMVVR
;
A
#
# COMPACT_ATOMS: atom_id res chain seq x y z
N THR A 1 6.03 -23.91 2.53
CA THR A 1 5.05 -22.92 2.06
C THR A 1 3.96 -22.79 3.09
N PHE A 2 3.69 -21.57 3.54
CA PHE A 2 2.51 -21.22 4.34
C PHE A 2 1.46 -20.64 3.38
N SER A 3 0.29 -21.28 3.30
CA SER A 3 -0.74 -20.93 2.30
C SER A 3 -2.15 -21.17 2.81
N GLY A 4 -3.12 -20.48 2.21
CA GLY A 4 -4.54 -20.73 2.45
C GLY A 4 -5.43 -19.68 1.79
N ASP A 5 -6.74 -19.92 1.87
CA ASP A 5 -7.79 -19.25 1.11
C ASP A 5 -8.93 -18.67 1.97
N SER A 6 -8.91 -18.93 3.28
CA SER A 6 -10.00 -18.59 4.18
C SER A 6 -10.21 -17.08 4.36
N GLU A 7 -11.46 -16.74 4.62
CA GLU A 7 -11.92 -15.38 4.89
C GLU A 7 -11.50 -14.93 6.30
N GLY A 8 -10.87 -13.76 6.40
CA GLY A 8 -10.71 -13.04 7.68
C GLY A 8 -9.66 -13.60 8.65
N ASN A 9 -8.61 -14.28 8.18
CA ASN A 9 -7.57 -14.80 9.07
C ASN A 9 -6.79 -13.67 9.75
N VAL A 10 -6.76 -13.66 11.07
CA VAL A 10 -5.78 -12.90 11.84
C VAL A 10 -4.67 -13.84 12.29
N LEU A 11 -3.47 -13.60 11.78
CA LEU A 11 -2.29 -14.42 12.00
C LEU A 11 -1.37 -13.69 12.97
N ASN A 12 -1.41 -14.16 14.21
CA ASN A 12 -0.71 -13.59 15.37
C ASN A 12 0.42 -14.48 15.90
N ALA A 13 0.59 -15.67 15.33
CA ALA A 13 1.74 -16.51 15.59
C ALA A 13 2.90 -16.11 14.66
N LEU A 14 4.12 -16.16 15.21
CA LEU A 14 5.35 -16.01 14.45
C LEU A 14 5.38 -17.02 13.28
N ILE A 15 5.68 -16.53 12.08
CA ILE A 15 6.04 -17.34 10.91
C ILE A 15 7.55 -17.25 10.71
N PRO A 16 8.34 -18.26 11.12
CA PRO A 16 9.77 -18.30 10.93
C PRO A 16 10.18 -19.17 9.74
N ASP A 17 11.46 -19.11 9.39
CA ASP A 17 12.12 -20.18 8.64
C ASP A 17 12.36 -21.41 9.56
N PRO A 18 12.05 -22.64 9.14
CA PRO A 18 12.34 -23.84 9.92
C PRO A 18 13.83 -24.05 10.21
N SER A 19 14.70 -23.57 9.31
CA SER A 19 16.16 -23.58 9.49
C SER A 19 16.83 -22.58 8.56
N ALA A 20 18.13 -22.32 8.74
CA ALA A 20 18.88 -21.44 7.86
C ALA A 20 18.91 -21.88 6.38
N SER A 21 18.74 -23.19 6.10
CA SER A 21 18.75 -23.77 4.75
C SER A 21 17.36 -24.10 4.22
N THR A 22 16.31 -23.87 5.01
CA THR A 22 14.92 -24.12 4.62
C THR A 22 14.10 -22.89 4.89
N ILE A 23 13.79 -22.15 3.83
CA ILE A 23 13.08 -20.88 3.93
C ILE A 23 11.57 -21.09 3.79
N THR A 24 10.79 -20.38 4.60
CA THR A 24 9.34 -20.36 4.49
C THR A 24 8.92 -19.38 3.41
N THR A 25 8.15 -19.86 2.44
CA THR A 25 7.46 -19.02 1.45
C THR A 25 6.02 -18.80 1.91
N VAL A 26 5.47 -17.62 1.65
CA VAL A 26 4.08 -17.27 1.94
C VAL A 26 3.30 -17.15 0.64
N PHE A 27 2.17 -17.84 0.55
CA PHE A 27 1.28 -17.80 -0.60
C PHE A 27 -0.15 -17.51 -0.15
N LYS A 28 -0.58 -16.25 -0.30
CA LYS A 28 -1.96 -15.85 -0.02
C LYS A 28 -2.82 -16.16 -1.24
N SER A 29 -3.79 -17.04 -1.07
CA SER A 29 -4.78 -17.38 -2.11
C SER A 29 -6.20 -17.05 -1.68
N GLY A 30 -7.16 -17.10 -2.62
CA GLY A 30 -8.58 -16.91 -2.35
C GLY A 30 -8.98 -15.47 -2.01
N THR A 31 -10.26 -15.16 -2.16
CA THR A 31 -10.83 -13.80 -2.05
C THR A 31 -10.80 -13.21 -0.66
N GLY A 32 -10.53 -14.02 0.38
CA GLY A 32 -10.50 -13.58 1.76
C GLY A 32 -9.35 -12.61 2.09
N SER A 33 -9.44 -11.97 3.25
CA SER A 33 -8.37 -11.13 3.81
C SER A 33 -7.56 -11.90 4.85
N TRP A 34 -6.24 -11.77 4.79
CA TRP A 34 -5.33 -12.16 5.87
C TRP A 34 -4.75 -10.91 6.53
N LYS A 35 -4.55 -10.96 7.85
CA LYS A 35 -3.88 -9.91 8.61
C LYS A 35 -2.71 -10.49 9.39
N PHE A 36 -1.49 -10.07 9.08
CA PHE A 36 -0.29 -10.44 9.82
C PHE A 36 -0.09 -9.42 10.95
N THR A 37 -0.15 -9.90 12.19
CA THR A 37 0.00 -9.05 13.39
C THR A 37 1.26 -9.35 14.19
N ALA A 38 1.91 -10.50 13.94
CA ALA A 38 3.17 -10.89 14.55
C ALA A 38 4.38 -10.32 13.80
N ASP A 39 5.52 -10.26 14.50
CA ASP A 39 6.79 -9.86 13.93
C ASP A 39 7.44 -11.07 13.24
N ASN A 40 7.20 -11.25 11.93
CA ASN A 40 7.65 -12.45 11.25
C ASN A 40 9.10 -12.36 10.77
N THR A 41 9.72 -13.53 10.60
CA THR A 41 11.17 -13.64 10.30
C THR A 41 11.46 -14.54 9.10
N TYR A 42 10.45 -14.98 8.35
CA TYR A 42 10.62 -15.84 7.18
C TYR A 42 11.34 -15.10 6.05
N ARG A 43 12.25 -15.79 5.35
CA ARG A 43 13.08 -15.14 4.31
C ARG A 43 12.64 -15.48 2.89
N GLY A 44 11.70 -16.41 2.74
CA GLY A 44 11.13 -16.76 1.44
C GLY A 44 10.12 -15.73 0.94
N PRO A 45 9.82 -15.73 -0.37
CA PRO A 45 8.93 -14.74 -0.98
C PRO A 45 7.50 -14.81 -0.41
N THR A 46 6.83 -13.66 -0.46
CA THR A 46 5.40 -13.50 -0.23
C THR A 46 4.70 -13.25 -1.56
N THR A 47 3.79 -14.13 -1.95
CA THR A 47 2.99 -13.98 -3.17
C THR A 47 1.51 -13.89 -2.82
N LEU A 48 0.87 -12.80 -3.24
CA LEU A 48 -0.58 -12.66 -3.19
C LEU A 48 -1.11 -13.02 -4.58
N ASN A 49 -1.97 -14.03 -4.65
CA ASN A 49 -2.39 -14.62 -5.92
C ASN A 49 -3.47 -13.80 -6.64
N SER A 50 -3.81 -14.20 -7.86
CA SER A 50 -4.75 -13.47 -8.72
C SER A 50 -6.23 -13.76 -8.48
N SER A 51 -6.57 -14.52 -7.45
CA SER A 51 -7.96 -14.96 -7.19
C SER A 51 -8.80 -13.90 -6.47
N GLY A 52 -8.30 -12.67 -6.32
CA GLY A 52 -8.89 -11.67 -5.43
C GLY A 52 -8.39 -11.80 -4.00
N GLY A 53 -8.49 -10.76 -3.19
CA GLY A 53 -8.25 -10.81 -1.74
C GLY A 53 -7.07 -9.96 -1.26
N SER A 54 -6.94 -9.85 0.06
CA SER A 54 -6.03 -8.87 0.68
C SER A 54 -5.06 -9.50 1.68
N LEU A 55 -3.85 -8.97 1.74
CA LEU A 55 -2.94 -9.15 2.88
C LEU A 55 -2.76 -7.80 3.57
N LEU A 56 -3.10 -7.74 4.85
CA LEU A 56 -2.89 -6.59 5.72
C LEU A 56 -1.69 -6.86 6.61
N ILE A 57 -0.63 -6.07 6.47
CA ILE A 57 0.53 -6.12 7.35
C ILE A 57 0.31 -5.12 8.46
N ASP A 58 0.05 -5.61 9.67
CA ASP A 58 -0.19 -4.81 10.88
C ASP A 58 0.93 -4.96 11.93
N GLY A 59 1.77 -6.00 11.81
CA GLY A 59 2.98 -6.21 12.64
C GLY A 59 4.26 -5.77 11.94
N ASP A 60 5.41 -6.04 12.56
CA ASP A 60 6.73 -5.69 12.01
C ASP A 60 7.31 -6.83 11.16
N GLN A 61 7.38 -6.64 9.83
CA GLN A 61 7.97 -7.63 8.92
C GLN A 61 9.41 -7.27 8.53
N THR A 62 10.09 -6.37 9.23
CA THR A 62 11.49 -5.96 8.91
C THR A 62 12.45 -7.15 8.80
N ALA A 63 12.25 -8.19 9.63
CA ALA A 63 13.02 -9.42 9.58
C ALA A 63 12.53 -10.43 8.52
N ALA A 64 11.33 -10.25 7.96
CA ALA A 64 10.82 -11.05 6.85
C ALA A 64 11.22 -10.43 5.50
N THR A 65 12.43 -10.76 5.05
CA THR A 65 13.12 -10.07 3.95
C THR A 65 12.78 -10.57 2.55
N GLY A 66 11.92 -11.59 2.42
CA GLY A 66 11.58 -12.16 1.12
C GLY A 66 10.73 -11.21 0.27
N ASN A 67 11.01 -11.14 -1.04
CA ASN A 67 10.29 -10.26 -1.96
C ASN A 67 8.77 -10.45 -1.87
N VAL A 68 8.03 -9.34 -1.96
CA VAL A 68 6.57 -9.34 -1.96
C VAL A 68 6.06 -9.06 -3.37
N THR A 69 5.18 -9.91 -3.88
CA THR A 69 4.52 -9.73 -5.18
C THR A 69 3.01 -9.69 -5.00
N VAL A 70 2.40 -8.58 -5.39
CA VAL A 70 0.95 -8.39 -5.41
C VAL A 70 0.47 -8.57 -6.84
N ASN A 71 -0.15 -9.71 -7.15
CA ASN A 71 -0.62 -10.00 -8.50
C ASN A 71 -1.97 -9.31 -8.81
N SER A 72 -2.36 -9.36 -10.08
CA SER A 72 -3.65 -8.84 -10.55
C SER A 72 -4.83 -9.33 -9.72
N GLY A 73 -5.65 -8.43 -9.19
CA GLY A 73 -6.80 -8.75 -8.33
C GLY A 73 -6.48 -8.87 -6.84
N ALA A 74 -5.21 -9.02 -6.44
CA ALA A 74 -4.82 -8.99 -5.03
C ALA A 74 -4.56 -7.57 -4.53
N ALA A 75 -4.63 -7.42 -3.20
CA ALA A 75 -4.35 -6.16 -2.52
C ALA A 75 -3.40 -6.34 -1.33
N LEU A 76 -2.47 -5.39 -1.18
CA LEU A 76 -1.61 -5.27 0.00
C LEU A 76 -1.96 -3.98 0.74
N GLY A 77 -2.09 -4.04 2.05
CA GLY A 77 -2.31 -2.86 2.90
C GLY A 77 -1.87 -3.12 4.33
N GLY A 78 -2.44 -2.38 5.27
CA GLY A 78 -2.13 -2.49 6.70
C GLY A 78 -1.35 -1.29 7.21
N LYS A 79 -1.11 -1.24 8.53
CA LYS A 79 -0.43 -0.14 9.23
C LYS A 79 0.99 -0.47 9.71
N GLY A 80 1.47 -1.67 9.41
CA GLY A 80 2.76 -2.19 9.85
C GLY A 80 3.88 -1.93 8.84
N ILE A 81 4.99 -2.66 9.01
CA ILE A 81 6.18 -2.53 8.16
C ILE A 81 6.30 -3.78 7.29
N VAL A 82 6.44 -3.59 5.97
CA VAL A 82 6.76 -4.62 4.98
C VAL A 82 8.28 -4.69 4.81
N GLY A 83 8.89 -5.86 5.07
CA GLY A 83 10.35 -6.01 5.05
C GLY A 83 10.96 -6.14 3.66
N GLY A 84 10.44 -7.07 2.85
CA GLY A 84 10.99 -7.36 1.52
C GLY A 84 10.62 -6.34 0.45
N SER A 85 11.47 -6.25 -0.59
CA SER A 85 11.18 -5.42 -1.76
C SER A 85 9.85 -5.83 -2.39
N THR A 86 8.98 -4.84 -2.59
CA THR A 86 7.59 -5.07 -2.99
C THR A 86 7.36 -4.64 -4.42
N THR A 87 6.71 -5.51 -5.19
CA THR A 87 6.18 -5.19 -6.53
C THR A 87 4.67 -5.34 -6.55
N VAL A 88 3.97 -4.25 -6.84
CA VAL A 88 2.55 -4.26 -7.19
C VAL A 88 2.45 -4.42 -8.70
N ALA A 89 1.97 -5.58 -9.15
CA ALA A 89 1.86 -5.91 -10.57
C ALA A 89 0.66 -5.21 -11.23
N ASN A 90 0.58 -5.30 -12.55
CA ASN A 90 -0.58 -4.84 -13.30
C ASN A 90 -1.88 -5.47 -12.74
N GLY A 91 -2.86 -4.63 -12.42
CA GLY A 91 -4.13 -4.99 -11.77
C GLY A 91 -4.02 -5.33 -10.29
N GLY A 92 -2.81 -5.31 -9.71
CA GLY A 92 -2.62 -5.44 -8.26
C GLY A 92 -2.89 -4.11 -7.56
N LYS A 93 -3.22 -4.19 -6.26
CA LYS A 93 -3.59 -3.03 -5.46
C LYS A 93 -2.66 -2.78 -4.28
N LEU A 94 -2.31 -1.51 -4.06
CA LEU A 94 -1.82 -1.01 -2.78
C LEU A 94 -2.96 -0.27 -2.07
N LEU A 95 -3.22 -0.60 -0.82
CA LEU A 95 -4.25 0.02 0.01
C LEU A 95 -3.58 0.89 1.07
N ALA A 96 -3.90 2.18 1.05
CA ALA A 96 -3.59 3.14 2.09
C ALA A 96 -4.89 3.90 2.40
N THR A 97 -5.78 3.24 3.16
CA THR A 97 -7.15 3.69 3.42
C THR A 97 -7.40 3.89 4.91
N LEU A 98 -8.47 4.61 5.28
CA LEU A 98 -8.88 4.82 6.66
C LEU A 98 -9.17 3.50 7.38
N GLU A 99 -9.66 2.48 6.67
CA GLU A 99 -9.92 1.16 7.24
C GLU A 99 -8.66 0.30 7.41
N THR A 100 -7.74 0.34 6.44
CA THR A 100 -6.55 -0.54 6.47
C THR A 100 -5.34 0.11 7.14
N GLY A 101 -5.32 1.43 7.24
CA GLY A 101 -4.12 2.20 7.53
C GLY A 101 -3.19 2.30 6.33
N SER A 102 -2.03 2.92 6.56
CA SER A 102 -0.99 3.17 5.55
C SER A 102 0.27 2.35 5.85
N PRO A 103 0.73 1.49 4.93
CA PRO A 103 1.88 0.64 5.17
C PRO A 103 3.20 1.40 5.06
N SER A 104 4.20 0.94 5.81
CA SER A 104 5.60 1.32 5.61
C SER A 104 6.38 0.20 4.91
N PHE A 105 7.36 0.55 4.08
CA PHE A 105 8.22 -0.39 3.38
C PHE A 105 9.67 -0.18 3.84
N ALA A 106 10.29 -1.22 4.41
CA ALA A 106 11.69 -1.19 4.83
C ALA A 106 12.67 -1.30 3.65
N ALA A 107 12.19 -1.75 2.48
CA ALA A 107 12.95 -1.91 1.25
C ALA A 107 12.28 -1.13 0.09
N ASP A 108 12.51 -1.56 -1.14
CA ASP A 108 11.97 -0.91 -2.34
C ASP A 108 10.47 -1.14 -2.50
N LEU A 109 9.78 -0.16 -3.09
CA LEU A 109 8.41 -0.28 -3.55
C LEU A 109 8.33 0.05 -5.04
N LYS A 110 7.80 -0.89 -5.83
CA LYS A 110 7.52 -0.70 -7.25
C LYS A 110 6.02 -0.80 -7.53
N ILE A 111 5.45 0.27 -8.05
CA ILE A 111 4.09 0.31 -8.61
C ILE A 111 4.21 0.19 -10.13
N ASN A 112 3.84 -0.96 -10.70
CA ASN A 112 3.89 -1.17 -12.14
C ASN A 112 2.75 -0.44 -12.87
N GLY A 113 2.92 -0.22 -14.18
CA GLY A 113 1.84 0.25 -15.03
C GLY A 113 0.62 -0.69 -14.96
N GLY A 114 -0.57 -0.10 -14.89
CA GLY A 114 -1.84 -0.80 -14.68
C GLY A 114 -2.10 -1.25 -13.24
N ALA A 115 -1.18 -1.02 -12.29
CA ALA A 115 -1.46 -1.20 -10.87
C ALA A 115 -2.37 -0.06 -10.35
N ASN A 116 -3.06 -0.34 -9.25
CA ASN A 116 -3.91 0.62 -8.56
C ASN A 116 -3.36 0.93 -7.17
N MET A 117 -3.42 2.19 -6.78
CA MET A 117 -3.26 2.61 -5.40
C MET A 117 -4.58 3.21 -4.94
N ASP A 118 -5.19 2.60 -3.92
CA ASP A 118 -6.39 3.12 -3.28
C ASP A 118 -5.92 3.95 -2.07
N PHE A 119 -6.08 5.28 -2.15
CA PHE A 119 -5.58 6.24 -1.17
C PHE A 119 -6.74 7.08 -0.61
N GLU A 120 -6.82 7.14 0.72
CA GLU A 120 -7.77 8.00 1.44
C GLU A 120 -7.00 9.02 2.28
N ALA A 121 -7.69 9.83 3.08
CA ALA A 121 -7.05 10.83 3.92
C ALA A 121 -6.32 10.23 5.14
N VAL A 122 -5.27 9.46 4.89
CA VAL A 122 -4.37 8.81 5.85
C VAL A 122 -2.97 9.41 5.79
N ASP A 123 -2.10 8.92 6.68
CA ASP A 123 -0.66 9.21 6.63
C ASP A 123 -0.02 8.70 5.32
N ALA A 124 1.07 9.33 4.92
CA ALA A 124 1.82 8.96 3.72
C ALA A 124 2.32 7.52 3.78
N VAL A 125 2.42 6.87 2.61
CA VAL A 125 3.12 5.58 2.49
C VAL A 125 4.62 5.85 2.56
N THR A 126 5.30 5.27 3.56
CA THR A 126 6.74 5.44 3.74
C THR A 126 7.51 4.34 3.04
N VAL A 127 8.52 4.69 2.24
CA VAL A 127 9.40 3.76 1.53
C VAL A 127 10.85 4.05 1.91
N ALA A 128 11.47 3.24 2.75
CA ALA A 128 12.87 3.47 3.12
C ALA A 128 13.84 3.30 1.94
N GLY A 129 13.50 2.41 0.99
CA GLY A 129 14.28 2.16 -0.23
C GLY A 129 13.89 3.05 -1.41
N THR A 130 14.00 2.46 -2.60
CA THR A 130 13.65 3.11 -3.86
C THR A 130 12.14 3.02 -4.10
N LEU A 131 11.49 4.17 -4.32
CA LEU A 131 10.14 4.25 -4.86
C LEU A 131 10.20 4.29 -6.38
N THR A 132 9.60 3.31 -7.06
CA THR A 132 9.49 3.29 -8.53
C THR A 132 8.02 3.35 -8.95
N LEU A 133 7.67 4.40 -9.70
CA LEU A 133 6.34 4.61 -10.27
C LEU A 133 6.43 4.45 -11.80
N VAL A 134 5.86 3.37 -12.33
CA VAL A 134 5.91 3.04 -13.76
C VAL A 134 4.69 3.62 -14.48
N ASN A 135 4.90 4.12 -15.70
CA ASN A 135 3.85 4.71 -16.53
C ASN A 135 2.52 3.93 -16.53
N ASN A 136 1.42 4.67 -16.44
CA ASN A 136 0.03 4.20 -16.51
C ASN A 136 -0.48 3.51 -15.24
N TRP A 137 0.01 3.87 -14.07
CA TRP A 137 -0.61 3.47 -12.81
C TRP A 137 -1.82 4.36 -12.49
N THR A 138 -2.73 3.86 -11.63
CA THR A 138 -3.93 4.60 -11.22
C THR A 138 -3.84 4.98 -9.75
N LEU A 139 -4.04 6.25 -9.45
CA LEU A 139 -4.24 6.75 -8.09
C LEU A 139 -5.74 6.97 -7.88
N LYS A 140 -6.36 6.07 -7.12
CA LYS A 140 -7.76 6.18 -6.73
C LYS A 140 -7.85 6.95 -5.40
N LEU A 141 -8.63 8.02 -5.39
CA LEU A 141 -8.88 8.84 -4.22
C LEU A 141 -10.25 8.50 -3.64
N GLY A 142 -10.26 8.08 -2.38
CA GLY A 142 -11.47 7.80 -1.62
C GLY A 142 -11.77 8.88 -0.57
N ASP A 143 -12.29 8.42 0.56
CA ASP A 143 -12.88 9.28 1.59
C ASP A 143 -11.87 10.13 2.38
N GLY A 144 -12.43 11.06 3.15
CA GLY A 144 -11.73 11.80 4.19
C GLY A 144 -11.02 13.08 3.72
N PHE A 145 -10.81 13.26 2.42
CA PHE A 145 -10.20 14.48 1.89
C PHE A 145 -11.10 15.71 2.03
N LYS A 146 -10.46 16.88 1.98
CA LYS A 146 -11.12 18.16 1.70
C LYS A 146 -10.54 18.76 0.44
N ASN A 147 -11.38 19.50 -0.28
CA ASN A 147 -11.01 20.19 -1.50
C ASN A 147 -9.89 21.22 -1.25
N GLY A 148 -8.96 21.30 -2.21
CA GLY A 148 -7.82 22.22 -2.20
C GLY A 148 -6.70 21.83 -1.23
N GLY A 149 -5.57 22.55 -1.33
CA GLY A 149 -4.37 22.28 -0.53
C GLY A 149 -3.52 21.15 -1.11
N SER A 150 -2.75 20.51 -0.25
CA SER A 150 -1.90 19.38 -0.60
C SER A 150 -1.83 18.36 0.54
N THR A 151 -1.40 17.14 0.21
CA THR A 151 -1.07 16.07 1.16
C THR A 151 0.12 15.28 0.65
N VAL A 152 0.90 14.69 1.56
CA VAL A 152 1.98 13.77 1.18
C VAL A 152 1.38 12.41 0.86
N LEU A 153 1.71 11.88 -0.32
CA LEU A 153 1.30 10.55 -0.78
C LEU A 153 2.36 9.50 -0.41
N PHE A 154 3.63 9.83 -0.70
CA PHE A 154 4.79 9.00 -0.39
C PHE A 154 5.89 9.83 0.26
N SER A 155 6.61 9.23 1.19
CA SER A 155 7.98 9.64 1.54
C SER A 155 8.93 8.52 1.12
N TYR A 156 10.09 8.84 0.54
CA TYR A 156 11.02 7.81 0.04
C TYR A 156 12.49 8.10 0.34
N GLY A 157 13.30 7.04 0.35
CA GLY A 157 14.76 7.15 0.42
C GLY A 157 15.39 7.55 -0.92
N THR A 158 14.90 7.00 -2.03
CA THR A 158 15.32 7.39 -3.38
C THR A 158 14.15 7.28 -4.35
N LEU A 159 14.04 8.22 -5.28
CA LEU A 159 13.07 8.12 -6.37
C LEU A 159 13.71 7.40 -7.55
N GLY A 160 13.03 6.39 -8.08
CA GLY A 160 13.44 5.67 -9.27
C GLY A 160 13.54 6.59 -10.49
N ALA A 161 14.37 6.23 -11.46
CA ALA A 161 14.56 7.03 -12.66
C ALA A 161 13.27 7.16 -13.47
N SER A 162 13.00 8.37 -13.98
CA SER A 162 11.82 8.69 -14.81
C SER A 162 10.48 8.25 -14.19
N PRO A 163 10.15 8.74 -12.98
CA PRO A 163 8.90 8.37 -12.31
C PRO A 163 7.69 8.90 -13.06
N ASP A 164 6.63 8.11 -13.13
CA ASP A 164 5.33 8.59 -13.60
C ASP A 164 4.62 9.39 -12.50
N LEU A 165 4.71 10.73 -12.61
CA LEU A 165 4.01 11.69 -11.74
C LEU A 165 2.67 12.16 -12.32
N VAL A 166 2.20 11.52 -13.39
CA VAL A 166 0.92 11.84 -14.03
C VAL A 166 0.05 10.57 -14.09
N PRO A 167 -0.30 9.98 -12.92
CA PRO A 167 -1.15 8.80 -12.91
C PRO A 167 -2.53 9.12 -13.50
N THR A 168 -3.26 8.07 -13.83
CA THR A 168 -4.71 8.22 -13.96
C THR A 168 -5.29 8.50 -12.58
N PHE A 169 -5.85 9.70 -12.39
CA PHE A 169 -6.61 10.02 -11.19
C PHE A 169 -8.01 9.46 -11.30
N ASP A 170 -8.36 8.51 -10.42
CA ASP A 170 -9.73 8.05 -10.23
C ASP A 170 -10.32 8.75 -8.99
N VAL A 171 -11.34 9.58 -9.20
CA VAL A 171 -11.99 10.39 -8.17
C VAL A 171 -13.44 9.99 -7.94
N ALA A 172 -13.86 8.82 -8.43
CA ALA A 172 -15.24 8.37 -8.35
C ALA A 172 -15.76 8.34 -6.90
N ASP A 173 -14.87 8.04 -5.94
CA ASP A 173 -15.20 7.88 -4.53
C ASP A 173 -14.72 9.06 -3.65
N LEU A 174 -14.24 10.17 -4.24
CA LEU A 174 -13.72 11.33 -3.50
C LEU A 174 -14.82 12.14 -2.78
N GLY A 175 -16.08 11.94 -3.16
CA GLY A 175 -17.25 12.60 -2.56
C GLY A 175 -17.41 14.09 -2.92
N PHE A 176 -16.48 14.68 -3.68
CA PHE A 176 -16.58 16.03 -4.23
C PHE A 176 -15.80 16.15 -5.55
N THR A 177 -16.13 17.15 -6.36
CA THR A 177 -15.32 17.52 -7.54
C THR A 177 -14.20 18.46 -7.10
N PRO A 178 -12.91 18.12 -7.33
CA PRO A 178 -11.81 19.04 -7.08
C PRO A 178 -12.00 20.36 -7.83
N THR A 179 -11.82 21.50 -7.16
CA THR A 179 -11.96 22.82 -7.80
C THR A 179 -10.81 23.19 -8.73
N GLY A 180 -9.71 22.43 -8.68
CA GLY A 180 -8.55 22.58 -9.55
C GLY A 180 -8.01 21.21 -9.96
N PRO A 181 -7.10 21.16 -10.95
CA PRO A 181 -6.51 19.91 -11.40
C PRO A 181 -5.71 19.26 -10.26
N LEU A 182 -5.83 17.94 -10.16
CA LEU A 182 -4.94 17.14 -9.30
C LEU A 182 -3.57 17.02 -9.99
N SER A 183 -2.51 17.05 -9.20
CA SER A 183 -1.15 16.84 -9.69
C SER A 183 -0.28 16.22 -8.62
N LEU A 184 0.76 15.49 -9.04
CA LEU A 184 1.82 15.03 -8.16
C LEU A 184 3.07 15.90 -8.34
N THR A 185 3.78 16.16 -7.24
CA THR A 185 5.05 16.89 -7.25
C THR A 185 6.08 16.15 -6.41
N ASP A 186 7.27 15.95 -6.98
CA ASP A 186 8.45 15.45 -6.29
C ASP A 186 9.16 16.63 -5.57
N THR A 187 9.42 16.47 -4.27
CA THR A 187 10.14 17.46 -3.43
C THR A 187 11.61 17.13 -3.19
N GLY A 188 12.09 16.01 -3.71
CA GLY A 188 13.39 15.40 -3.48
C GLY A 188 13.35 14.23 -2.49
N SER A 189 12.33 14.18 -1.62
CA SER A 189 12.13 13.11 -0.62
C SER A 189 10.67 12.70 -0.44
N GLU A 190 9.72 13.41 -1.05
CA GLU A 190 8.30 13.15 -0.94
C GLU A 190 7.60 13.33 -2.30
N ILE A 191 6.57 12.52 -2.53
CA ILE A 191 5.58 12.78 -3.57
C ILE A 191 4.38 13.45 -2.91
N VAL A 192 4.12 14.69 -3.30
CA VAL A 192 3.00 15.50 -2.80
C VAL A 192 1.86 15.48 -3.81
N LEU A 193 0.66 15.11 -3.34
CA LEU A 193 -0.59 15.24 -4.07
C LEU A 193 -1.18 16.64 -3.82
N ASN A 194 -1.36 17.41 -4.90
CA ASN A 194 -1.97 18.74 -4.87
C ASN A 194 -3.44 18.69 -5.30
N GLY A 195 -4.23 19.63 -4.78
CA GLY A 195 -5.66 19.79 -5.11
C GLY A 195 -6.61 19.17 -4.08
N VAL A 196 -6.09 18.38 -3.15
CA VAL A 196 -6.80 17.87 -1.97
C VAL A 196 -5.89 17.94 -0.75
N ARG A 197 -6.49 17.93 0.44
CA ARG A 197 -5.77 17.89 1.71
C ARG A 197 -6.43 16.98 2.72
N VAL A 198 -5.65 16.49 3.66
CA VAL A 198 -6.15 15.82 4.87
C VAL A 198 -6.68 16.90 5.83
N PRO A 199 -7.90 16.77 6.37
CA PRO A 199 -8.41 17.70 7.38
C PRO A 199 -7.61 17.59 8.68
N PRO A 200 -7.41 18.69 9.44
CA PRO A 200 -6.80 18.62 10.76
C PRO A 200 -7.55 17.66 11.67
N SER A 201 -6.84 16.82 12.43
CA SER A 201 -7.43 15.92 13.41
C SER A 201 -8.22 16.72 14.45
N GLY A 202 -9.53 16.45 14.57
CA GLY A 202 -10.42 17.10 15.55
C GLY A 202 -11.61 17.87 14.97
N MET A 203 -11.73 18.05 13.65
CA MET A 203 -12.96 18.58 13.07
C MET A 203 -14.00 17.47 12.88
N SER A 204 -14.69 17.10 13.96
CA SER A 204 -15.97 16.39 13.85
C SER A 204 -16.89 17.22 12.97
N VAL A 205 -17.26 16.71 11.80
CA VAL A 205 -18.32 17.32 10.99
C VAL A 205 -19.61 17.15 11.78
N MET A 206 -20.03 18.19 12.47
CA MET A 206 -21.39 18.28 13.00
C MET A 206 -22.33 18.26 11.80
N VAL A 207 -22.95 17.10 11.54
CA VAL A 207 -24.09 17.02 10.62
C VAL A 207 -25.26 17.67 11.34
N VAL A 208 -25.55 18.93 11.02
CA VAL A 208 -26.83 19.53 11.36
C VAL A 208 -27.85 18.93 10.41
N ARG A 209 -28.69 18.04 10.94
CA ARG A 209 -29.93 17.61 10.28
C ARG A 209 -30.97 18.72 10.34
#